data_AF-A3IWB8-F1
#
_entry.id   AF-A3IWB8-F1
#
_cell.length_a   1.000
_cell.length_b   1.000
_cell.length_c   1.000
_cell.angle_alpha   90.00
_cell.angle_beta   90.00
_cell.angle_gamma   90.00
#
_symmetry.space_group_name_H-M   'P 1'
#
loop_
_entity.id
_entity.type
_entity.pdbx_description
1 polymer ?
#
loop_
_entity_poly.entity_id
_entity_poly.type
_entity_poly.pdbx_seq_one_letter_code
_entity_poly.pdbx_strand_id
1 'polypeptide(L)'
;MQDYPAAHSMDTTWFAVDKKGNLGFFDSGEGGAVPYSNHRVKMVSIDSLLLEIAQNYEHRVLKSKTPNHYIEKHLSLQKLQNSINEALKKRERRLQNCFLLLSSDAVISHLGIEETDYNYGVRFTGEMTIIYLYFCRIPLIQELIEKGLILAGEDRNRWDYNVCGMLGFFIYEQESNDPLPYEQTGKPIISLKLDDLPEHLQDDISWNWFDDVSFNDRKKIQPIEHLPCRTWKNDKWWVDSEGNKREGHPYQ
;
A
#
# COMPACT_ATOMS: atom_id res chain seq x y z
N MET A 1 -27.77 -4.15 -31.57
CA MET A 1 -27.15 -4.60 -30.31
C MET A 1 -26.33 -3.41 -29.84
N GLN A 2 -26.76 -2.75 -28.77
CA GLN A 2 -26.15 -1.52 -28.27
C GLN A 2 -25.05 -1.93 -27.30
N ASP A 3 -23.79 -1.76 -27.69
CA ASP A 3 -22.66 -1.95 -26.79
C ASP A 3 -22.78 -0.92 -25.67
N TYR A 4 -23.13 -1.38 -24.47
CA TYR A 4 -22.94 -0.59 -23.26
C TYR A 4 -21.43 -0.50 -23.05
N PRO A 5 -20.85 0.71 -22.93
CA PRO A 5 -19.45 0.79 -22.52
C PRO A 5 -19.35 0.09 -21.16
N ALA A 6 -18.43 -0.87 -21.05
CA ALA A 6 -18.10 -1.47 -19.77
C ALA A 6 -17.88 -0.33 -18.78
N ALA A 7 -18.63 -0.32 -17.67
CA ALA A 7 -18.37 0.58 -16.56
C ALA A 7 -16.98 0.21 -16.03
N HIS A 8 -15.95 0.93 -16.49
CA HIS A 8 -14.60 0.78 -16.01
C HIS A 8 -14.60 1.26 -14.56
N SER A 9 -14.53 0.34 -13.60
CA SER A 9 -14.37 0.63 -12.17
C SER A 9 -13.35 1.77 -11.99
N MET A 10 -13.72 2.81 -11.21
CA MET A 10 -12.80 3.88 -10.84
C MET A 10 -12.01 3.57 -9.57
N ASP A 11 -12.10 2.35 -9.05
CA ASP A 11 -11.32 1.90 -7.91
C ASP A 11 -9.85 2.13 -8.22
N THR A 12 -9.27 3.11 -7.53
CA THR A 12 -7.93 3.60 -7.81
C THR A 12 -7.25 3.89 -6.49
N THR A 13 -6.02 3.40 -6.37
CA THR A 13 -5.15 3.83 -5.28
C THR A 13 -4.24 4.95 -5.74
N TRP A 14 -3.90 5.86 -4.84
CA TRP A 14 -3.02 6.99 -5.11
C TRP A 14 -2.27 7.43 -3.87
N PHE A 15 -1.21 8.22 -4.07
CA PHE A 15 -0.34 8.69 -3.01
C PHE A 15 -0.39 10.20 -2.89
N ALA A 16 -0.16 10.70 -1.68
CA ALA A 16 -0.08 12.12 -1.42
C ALA A 16 0.93 12.46 -0.33
N VAL A 17 1.32 13.73 -0.30
CA VAL A 17 2.21 14.29 0.72
C VAL A 17 1.44 15.32 1.53
N ASP A 18 1.55 15.26 2.85
CA ASP A 18 0.99 16.30 3.73
C ASP A 18 1.96 17.47 3.94
N LYS A 19 1.49 18.54 4.58
CA LYS A 19 2.30 19.75 4.82
C LYS A 19 3.57 19.53 5.65
N LYS A 20 3.72 18.37 6.30
CA LYS A 20 4.88 17.97 7.10
C LYS A 20 5.74 16.93 6.38
N GLY A 21 5.52 16.72 5.08
CA GLY A 21 6.23 15.76 4.26
C GLY A 21 5.88 14.30 4.57
N ASN A 22 4.81 14.01 5.32
CA ASN A 22 4.39 12.63 5.55
C ASN A 22 3.70 12.07 4.31
N LEU A 23 3.90 10.78 4.07
CA LEU A 23 3.24 10.09 2.95
C LEU A 23 1.91 9.45 3.37
N GLY A 24 0.92 9.62 2.51
CA GLY A 24 -0.40 9.02 2.62
C GLY A 24 -0.68 8.11 1.43
N PHE A 25 -1.30 6.97 1.70
CA PHE A 25 -1.86 6.04 0.74
C PHE A 25 -3.39 6.15 0.80
N PHE A 26 -4.02 6.34 -0.35
CA PHE A 26 -5.45 6.56 -0.48
C PHE A 26 -6.05 5.49 -1.38
N ASP A 27 -7.03 4.74 -0.87
CA ASP A 27 -7.89 3.89 -1.69
C ASP A 27 -9.21 4.60 -1.93
N SER A 28 -9.51 4.91 -3.20
CA SER A 28 -10.72 5.64 -3.55
C SER A 28 -12.00 4.82 -3.48
N GLY A 29 -11.90 3.49 -3.55
CA GLY A 29 -13.06 2.69 -3.98
C GLY A 29 -13.75 3.31 -5.22
N GLU A 30 -15.06 3.11 -5.33
CA GLU A 30 -15.80 3.58 -6.49
C GLU A 30 -16.09 5.09 -6.42
N GLY A 31 -16.38 5.63 -5.22
CA GLY A 31 -16.89 6.99 -5.04
C GLY A 31 -15.84 8.04 -4.69
N GLY A 32 -14.67 7.64 -4.19
CA GLY A 32 -13.65 8.56 -3.70
C GLY A 32 -13.16 9.58 -4.73
N ALA A 33 -12.97 10.82 -4.27
CA ALA A 33 -12.40 11.88 -5.10
C ALA A 33 -10.90 11.66 -5.32
N VAL A 34 -10.47 11.49 -6.58
CA VAL A 34 -9.08 11.24 -6.95
C VAL A 34 -8.48 12.48 -7.60
N PRO A 35 -7.28 12.97 -7.20
CA PRO A 35 -6.63 14.10 -7.85
C PRO A 35 -6.44 13.90 -9.36
N TYR A 36 -6.58 14.97 -10.15
CA TYR A 36 -6.35 14.89 -11.59
C TYR A 36 -4.94 14.42 -11.90
N SER A 37 -3.94 14.92 -11.18
CA SER A 37 -2.51 14.54 -11.30
C SER A 37 -2.23 13.05 -11.15
N ASN A 38 -3.16 12.24 -10.63
CA ASN A 38 -2.96 10.81 -10.47
C ASN A 38 -2.61 10.06 -11.78
N HIS A 39 -3.05 10.55 -12.95
CA HIS A 39 -2.64 9.96 -14.24
C HIS A 39 -1.15 10.05 -14.56
N ARG A 40 -0.41 10.91 -13.84
CA ARG A 40 1.04 11.10 -14.01
C ARG A 40 1.84 10.13 -13.17
N VAL A 41 1.26 9.67 -12.07
CA VAL A 41 1.88 8.70 -11.17
C VAL A 41 1.68 7.32 -11.78
N LYS A 42 2.76 6.70 -12.27
CA LYS A 42 2.70 5.32 -12.80
C LYS A 42 2.40 4.29 -11.71
N MET A 43 2.57 4.66 -10.45
CA MET A 43 2.34 3.80 -9.29
C MET A 43 0.86 3.78 -8.94
N VAL A 44 0.17 2.84 -9.56
CA VAL A 44 -1.28 2.59 -9.35
C VAL A 44 -1.57 1.64 -8.19
N SER A 45 -0.53 1.16 -7.49
CA SER A 45 -0.63 0.25 -6.36
C SER A 45 0.55 0.37 -5.40
N ILE A 46 0.36 -0.10 -4.16
CA ILE A 46 1.44 -0.25 -3.19
C ILE A 46 2.54 -1.19 -3.68
N ASP A 47 2.21 -2.26 -4.43
CA ASP A 47 3.21 -3.18 -4.96
C ASP A 47 4.10 -2.49 -5.98
N SER A 48 3.53 -1.65 -6.84
CA SER A 48 4.27 -0.88 -7.83
C SER A 48 5.22 0.09 -7.14
N LEU A 49 4.76 0.81 -6.11
CA LEU A 49 5.62 1.68 -5.31
C LEU A 49 6.75 0.88 -4.65
N LEU A 50 6.43 -0.23 -4.00
CA LEU A 50 7.42 -1.04 -3.31
C LEU A 50 8.43 -1.66 -4.27
N LEU A 51 7.99 -2.04 -5.47
CA LEU A 51 8.85 -2.51 -6.53
C LEU A 51 9.78 -1.40 -7.03
N GLU A 52 9.25 -0.22 -7.33
CA GLU A 52 10.05 0.94 -7.77
C GLU A 52 11.07 1.36 -6.70
N ILE A 53 10.64 1.42 -5.44
CA ILE A 53 11.56 1.59 -4.31
C ILE A 53 12.62 0.50 -4.36
N ALA A 54 12.24 -0.78 -4.35
CA ALA A 54 13.19 -1.87 -4.34
C ALA A 54 14.14 -1.87 -5.55
N GLN A 55 13.73 -1.47 -6.74
CA GLN A 55 14.64 -1.45 -7.90
C GLN A 55 15.74 -0.40 -7.80
N ASN A 56 15.53 0.65 -6.99
CA ASN A 56 16.40 1.84 -6.96
C ASN A 56 17.30 1.95 -5.72
N TYR A 57 17.22 1.02 -4.76
CA TYR A 57 18.18 0.95 -3.64
C TYR A 57 19.26 -0.09 -3.89
N GLU A 58 20.47 0.18 -3.38
CA GLU A 58 21.53 -0.81 -3.27
C GLU A 58 20.98 -2.08 -2.56
N HIS A 59 21.07 -3.23 -3.23
CA HIS A 59 20.53 -4.54 -2.80
C HIS A 59 19.00 -4.72 -2.77
N ARG A 60 18.24 -3.81 -3.38
CA ARG A 60 16.78 -3.89 -3.45
C ARG A 60 16.04 -3.92 -2.11
N VAL A 61 16.41 -2.97 -1.26
CA VAL A 61 15.95 -2.89 0.13
C VAL A 61 15.34 -1.53 0.44
N LEU A 62 14.06 -1.49 0.77
CA LEU A 62 13.45 -0.33 1.44
C LEU A 62 13.85 -0.33 2.91
N LYS A 63 14.31 0.80 3.44
CA LYS A 63 14.59 1.00 4.87
C LYS A 63 13.40 1.65 5.57
N SER A 64 12.64 0.88 6.34
CA SER A 64 11.63 1.42 7.25
C SER A 64 12.20 1.63 8.65
N LYS A 65 11.71 2.63 9.37
CA LYS A 65 12.09 2.90 10.77
C LYS A 65 11.21 2.17 11.78
N THR A 66 10.18 1.45 11.32
CA THR A 66 9.20 0.80 12.19
C THR A 66 9.85 -0.24 13.12
N PRO A 67 9.57 -0.17 14.44
CA PRO A 67 10.13 -1.10 15.42
C PRO A 67 9.70 -2.56 15.19
N ASN A 68 10.63 -3.48 15.49
CA ASN A 68 10.45 -4.93 15.30
C ASN A 68 9.18 -5.49 15.95
N HIS A 69 8.90 -5.11 17.20
CA HIS A 69 7.72 -5.58 17.94
C HIS A 69 6.39 -5.21 17.28
N TYR A 70 6.35 -4.16 16.46
CA TYR A 70 5.14 -3.79 15.72
C TYR A 70 4.94 -4.70 14.51
N ILE A 71 6.02 -5.06 13.82
CA ILE A 71 6.01 -6.01 12.71
C ILE A 71 5.51 -7.37 13.20
N GLU A 72 6.06 -7.85 14.33
CA GLU A 72 5.69 -9.11 14.96
C GLU A 72 4.21 -9.17 15.41
N LYS A 73 3.58 -8.01 15.66
CA LYS A 73 2.13 -7.96 15.97
C LYS A 73 1.27 -8.28 14.75
N HIS A 74 1.74 -7.92 13.57
CA HIS A 74 1.00 -8.05 12.32
C HIS A 74 1.35 -9.33 11.58
N LEU A 75 2.59 -9.79 11.68
CA LEU A 75 3.06 -11.04 11.10
C LEU A 75 2.99 -12.17 12.11
N SER A 76 2.49 -13.35 11.72
CA SER A 76 2.66 -14.53 12.57
C SER A 76 2.78 -15.81 11.76
N LEU A 77 3.54 -16.77 12.29
CA LEU A 77 3.67 -18.06 11.64
C LEU A 77 2.32 -18.78 11.50
N GLN A 78 1.45 -18.64 12.50
CA GLN A 78 0.12 -19.23 12.50
C GLN A 78 -0.75 -18.69 11.36
N LYS A 79 -0.71 -17.38 11.10
CA LYS A 79 -1.47 -16.79 9.99
C LYS A 79 -0.97 -17.30 8.64
N LEU A 80 0.35 -17.31 8.43
CA LEU A 80 0.95 -17.89 7.22
C LEU A 80 0.53 -19.35 7.00
N GLN A 81 0.58 -20.17 8.06
CA GLN A 81 0.15 -21.57 8.00
C GLN A 81 -1.34 -21.70 7.64
N ASN A 82 -2.20 -20.84 8.18
CA ASN A 82 -3.61 -20.80 7.81
C ASN A 82 -3.80 -20.48 6.33
N SER A 83 -3.09 -19.47 5.80
CA SER A 83 -3.14 -19.11 4.37
C SER A 83 -2.67 -20.26 3.48
N ILE A 84 -1.60 -20.96 3.85
CA ILE A 84 -1.14 -22.18 3.17
C ILE A 84 -2.25 -23.24 3.14
N ASN A 85 -2.87 -23.51 4.29
CA ASN A 85 -3.92 -24.52 4.40
C ASN A 85 -5.15 -24.18 3.54
N GLU A 86 -5.57 -22.91 3.52
CA GLU A 86 -6.67 -22.46 2.67
C GLU A 86 -6.35 -22.57 1.18
N ALA A 87 -5.13 -22.19 0.77
CA ALA A 87 -4.67 -22.34 -0.61
C ALA A 87 -4.65 -23.82 -1.03
N LEU A 88 -4.16 -24.71 -0.16
CA LEU A 88 -4.16 -26.16 -0.41
C LEU A 88 -5.59 -26.74 -0.55
N LYS A 89 -6.55 -26.29 0.27
CA LYS A 89 -7.98 -26.67 0.13
C LYS A 89 -8.53 -26.27 -1.24
N LYS A 90 -8.10 -25.12 -1.77
CA LYS A 90 -8.42 -24.62 -3.12
C LYS A 90 -7.60 -25.28 -4.24
N ARG A 91 -6.70 -26.22 -3.91
CA ARG A 91 -5.77 -26.89 -4.83
C ARG A 91 -4.80 -25.92 -5.53
N GLU A 92 -4.53 -24.79 -4.90
CA GLU A 92 -3.53 -23.85 -5.35
C GLU A 92 -2.14 -24.45 -5.12
N ARG A 93 -1.19 -24.11 -6.01
CA ARG A 93 0.21 -24.57 -5.92
C ARG A 93 1.15 -23.49 -5.37
N ARG A 94 0.63 -22.28 -5.23
CA ARG A 94 1.39 -21.07 -4.93
C ARG A 94 0.55 -20.17 -4.05
N LEU A 95 1.20 -19.50 -3.11
CA LEU A 95 0.64 -18.29 -2.53
C LEU A 95 1.02 -17.10 -3.41
N GLN A 96 0.12 -16.12 -3.47
CA GLN A 96 0.35 -14.85 -4.12
C GLN A 96 0.63 -13.79 -3.05
N ASN A 97 1.61 -12.93 -3.32
CA ASN A 97 1.86 -11.71 -2.55
C ASN A 97 2.05 -11.96 -1.05
N CYS A 98 3.06 -12.74 -0.68
CA CYS A 98 3.39 -13.02 0.72
C CYS A 98 4.41 -12.02 1.24
N PHE A 99 4.22 -11.51 2.46
CA PHE A 99 5.36 -10.97 3.20
C PHE A 99 5.82 -11.97 4.23
N LEU A 100 7.13 -12.23 4.26
CA LEU A 100 7.76 -13.20 5.15
C LEU A 100 8.84 -12.50 5.97
N LEU A 101 8.76 -12.62 7.29
CA LEU A 101 9.84 -12.28 8.19
C LEU A 101 10.87 -13.41 8.18
N LEU A 102 12.09 -13.09 7.80
CA LEU A 102 13.18 -14.05 7.66
C LEU A 102 14.01 -14.14 8.94
N SER A 103 14.55 -15.33 9.21
CA SER A 103 15.49 -15.56 10.32
C SER A 103 16.85 -14.89 10.11
N SER A 104 17.25 -14.70 8.85
CA SER A 104 18.45 -13.96 8.44
C SER A 104 18.38 -13.63 6.95
N ASP A 105 19.22 -12.69 6.51
CA ASP A 105 19.36 -12.35 5.09
C ASP A 105 19.86 -13.52 4.23
N ALA A 106 20.60 -14.46 4.81
CA ALA A 106 21.09 -15.64 4.10
C ALA A 106 19.96 -16.49 3.52
N VAL A 107 18.74 -16.39 4.09
CA VAL A 107 17.54 -17.08 3.59
C VAL A 107 17.11 -16.54 2.22
N ILE A 108 17.40 -15.28 1.89
CA ILE A 108 17.09 -14.70 0.57
C ILE A 108 17.75 -15.50 -0.55
N SER A 109 19.02 -15.88 -0.36
CA SER A 109 19.73 -16.74 -1.31
C SER A 109 19.11 -18.13 -1.42
N HIS A 110 18.58 -18.68 -0.32
CA HIS A 110 17.90 -19.99 -0.31
C HIS A 110 16.54 -19.96 -0.99
N LEU A 111 15.83 -18.83 -0.92
CA LEU A 111 14.56 -18.64 -1.62
C LEU A 111 14.74 -18.66 -3.15
N GLY A 112 15.98 -18.61 -3.65
CA GLY A 112 16.26 -18.58 -5.08
C GLY A 112 15.60 -17.37 -5.73
N ILE A 113 15.59 -16.24 -5.00
CA ILE A 113 15.18 -14.95 -5.54
C ILE A 113 16.32 -14.47 -6.42
N GLU A 114 16.52 -15.21 -7.51
CA GLU A 114 17.16 -14.69 -8.69
C GLU A 114 16.21 -13.67 -9.30
N GLU A 115 16.78 -12.70 -10.00
CA GLU A 115 16.21 -11.45 -10.55
C GLU A 115 14.94 -11.64 -11.40
N THR A 116 13.89 -12.18 -10.80
CA THR A 116 12.54 -12.23 -11.34
C THR A 116 11.85 -10.98 -10.80
N ASP A 117 11.37 -10.15 -11.71
CA ASP A 117 11.12 -8.70 -11.53
C ASP A 117 10.06 -8.29 -10.51
N TYR A 118 9.57 -9.19 -9.65
CA TYR A 118 8.42 -8.94 -8.78
C TYR A 118 8.64 -9.30 -7.31
N ASN A 119 9.77 -9.91 -6.95
CA ASN A 119 10.10 -10.23 -5.55
C ASN A 119 11.12 -9.20 -5.02
N TYR A 120 10.88 -8.66 -3.82
CA TYR A 120 11.72 -7.61 -3.26
C TYR A 120 11.79 -7.65 -1.73
N GLY A 121 12.90 -7.13 -1.18
CA GLY A 121 13.15 -7.07 0.26
C GLY A 121 12.80 -5.70 0.86
N VAL A 122 12.32 -5.71 2.10
CA VAL A 122 12.15 -4.54 2.95
C VAL A 122 12.92 -4.80 4.24
N ARG A 123 13.90 -3.95 4.55
CA ARG A 123 14.60 -3.98 5.83
C ARG A 123 14.06 -2.93 6.78
N PHE A 124 13.91 -3.32 8.02
CA PHE A 124 13.51 -2.41 9.07
C PHE A 124 14.74 -1.99 9.87
N THR A 125 14.67 -0.82 10.49
CA THR A 125 15.74 -0.27 11.31
C THR A 125 15.85 -1.13 12.56
N GLY A 126 16.83 -2.05 12.58
CA GLY A 126 16.97 -3.08 13.62
C GLY A 126 17.18 -4.52 13.11
N GLU A 127 17.79 -4.68 11.93
CA GLU A 127 18.24 -5.94 11.31
C GLU A 127 17.17 -6.92 10.79
N MET A 128 15.89 -6.71 11.09
CA MET A 128 14.85 -7.59 10.55
C MET A 128 14.58 -7.32 9.08
N THR A 129 14.60 -8.40 8.31
CA THR A 129 14.30 -8.39 6.88
C THR A 129 12.97 -9.07 6.63
N ILE A 130 12.05 -8.31 6.06
CA ILE A 130 10.82 -8.84 5.49
C ILE A 130 11.03 -8.96 3.99
N ILE A 131 10.61 -10.08 3.40
CA ILE A 131 10.61 -10.23 1.95
C ILE A 131 9.19 -10.29 1.44
N TYR A 132 8.91 -9.52 0.40
CA TYR A 132 7.70 -9.66 -0.39
C TYR A 132 7.94 -10.63 -1.53
N LEU A 133 7.08 -11.64 -1.62
CA LEU A 133 7.07 -12.63 -2.67
C LEU A 133 5.76 -12.54 -3.44
N TYR A 134 5.81 -12.01 -4.66
CA TYR A 134 4.64 -11.92 -5.54
C TYR A 134 4.10 -13.32 -5.89
N PHE A 135 5.00 -14.29 -6.09
CA PHE A 135 4.65 -15.70 -6.22
C PHE A 135 5.60 -16.60 -5.45
N CYS A 136 5.05 -17.41 -4.54
CA CYS A 136 5.85 -18.40 -3.82
C CYS A 136 5.21 -19.79 -3.84
N ARG A 137 6.03 -20.82 -4.13
CA ARG A 137 5.58 -22.21 -4.17
C ARG A 137 5.27 -22.69 -2.75
N ILE A 138 4.06 -23.22 -2.52
CA ILE A 138 3.65 -23.70 -1.20
C ILE A 138 4.64 -24.72 -0.60
N PRO A 139 5.13 -25.73 -1.34
CA PRO A 139 6.11 -26.67 -0.81
C PRO A 139 7.41 -26.02 -0.32
N LEU A 140 7.87 -24.96 -1.00
CA LEU A 140 9.07 -24.22 -0.60
C LEU A 140 8.82 -23.47 0.72
N ILE A 141 7.67 -22.81 0.87
CA ILE A 141 7.33 -22.11 2.12
C ILE A 141 7.26 -23.11 3.27
N GLN A 142 6.61 -24.25 3.08
CA GLN A 142 6.51 -25.29 4.11
C GLN A 142 7.90 -25.80 4.53
N GLU A 143 8.78 -26.08 3.56
CA GLU A 143 10.17 -26.47 3.82
C GLU A 143 10.93 -25.41 4.64
N LEU A 144 10.78 -24.13 4.29
CA LEU A 144 11.46 -23.04 4.99
C LEU A 144 10.90 -22.81 6.41
N ILE A 145 9.61 -23.03 6.61
CA ILE A 145 8.99 -23.04 7.94
C ILE A 145 9.56 -24.18 8.78
N GLU A 146 9.62 -25.39 8.24
CA GLU A 146 10.14 -26.58 8.93
C GLU A 146 11.62 -26.41 9.32
N LYS A 147 12.40 -25.74 8.49
CA LYS A 147 13.80 -25.40 8.76
C LYS A 147 13.98 -24.21 9.73
N GLY A 148 12.89 -23.58 10.17
CA GLY A 148 12.93 -22.40 11.04
C GLY A 148 13.49 -21.14 10.37
N LEU A 149 13.47 -21.09 9.03
CA LEU A 149 14.05 -19.99 8.26
C LEU A 149 13.07 -18.82 8.07
N ILE A 150 11.77 -19.10 8.15
CA ILE A 150 10.70 -18.09 8.21
C ILE A 150 10.21 -18.00 9.65
N LEU A 151 10.32 -16.81 10.24
CA LEU A 151 9.89 -16.54 11.61
C LEU A 151 8.38 -16.23 11.67
N ALA A 152 7.87 -15.52 10.66
CA ALA A 152 6.47 -15.11 10.57
C ALA A 152 6.10 -14.73 9.13
N GLY A 153 4.82 -14.61 8.82
CA GLY A 153 4.37 -14.05 7.55
C GLY A 153 2.85 -14.02 7.40
N GLU A 154 2.37 -13.56 6.24
CA GLU A 154 0.96 -13.62 5.85
C GLU A 154 0.84 -13.50 4.32
N ASP A 155 -0.31 -13.87 3.77
CA ASP A 155 -0.68 -13.59 2.39
C ASP A 155 -1.44 -12.26 2.25
N ARG A 156 -1.34 -11.63 1.08
CA ARG A 156 -1.92 -10.30 0.80
C ARG A 156 -3.42 -10.18 0.94
N ASN A 157 -4.18 -11.28 0.88
CA ASN A 157 -5.64 -11.24 0.81
C ASN A 157 -6.33 -10.55 2.02
N ARG A 158 -5.56 -10.07 3.02
CA ARG A 158 -6.03 -9.36 4.21
C ARG A 158 -5.31 -8.02 4.46
N TRP A 159 -4.53 -7.52 3.51
CA TRP A 159 -3.27 -6.85 3.87
C TRP A 159 -2.92 -5.53 3.21
N ASP A 160 -3.75 -5.00 2.32
CA ASP A 160 -3.38 -3.80 1.58
C ASP A 160 -3.22 -2.55 2.47
N TYR A 161 -3.58 -2.62 3.76
CA TYR A 161 -3.44 -1.50 4.70
C TYR A 161 -2.40 -1.71 5.81
N ASN A 162 -2.34 -2.85 6.49
CA ASN A 162 -1.39 -2.98 7.62
C ASN A 162 0.09 -2.85 7.21
N VAL A 163 0.45 -3.32 6.01
CA VAL A 163 1.81 -3.17 5.47
C VAL A 163 2.13 -1.71 5.20
N CYS A 164 1.24 -0.95 4.56
CA CYS A 164 1.40 0.48 4.34
C CYS A 164 1.70 1.20 5.66
N GLY A 165 0.97 0.87 6.73
CA GLY A 165 1.22 1.40 8.07
C GLY A 165 2.59 1.01 8.64
N MET A 166 3.03 -0.24 8.44
CA MET A 166 4.37 -0.69 8.82
C MET A 166 5.47 0.02 8.01
N LEU A 167 5.21 0.35 6.76
CA LEU A 167 6.15 1.08 5.89
C LEU A 167 6.21 2.57 6.21
N GLY A 168 5.28 3.07 7.01
CA GLY A 168 5.24 4.45 7.46
C GLY A 168 4.20 5.32 6.76
N PHE A 169 3.30 4.74 5.95
CA PHE A 169 2.21 5.47 5.32
C PHE A 169 1.05 5.69 6.30
N PHE A 170 0.44 6.86 6.20
CA PHE A 170 -0.94 7.06 6.63
C PHE A 170 -1.87 6.45 5.60
N ILE A 171 -3.02 5.94 6.04
CA ILE A 171 -3.92 5.18 5.18
C ILE A 171 -5.30 5.78 5.27
N TYR A 172 -5.85 6.05 4.11
CA TYR A 172 -7.16 6.65 3.92
C TYR A 172 -7.97 5.80 2.96
N GLU A 173 -9.18 5.44 3.35
CA GLU A 173 -10.06 4.59 2.54
C GLU A 173 -11.40 5.27 2.33
N GLN A 174 -11.97 5.01 1.16
CA GLN A 174 -13.32 5.39 0.81
C GLN A 174 -14.02 4.15 0.23
N GLU A 175 -14.99 3.62 0.98
CA GLU A 175 -15.68 2.37 0.61
C GLU A 175 -17.07 2.60 -0.02
N SER A 176 -17.52 3.85 -0.15
CA SER A 176 -18.87 4.18 -0.60
C SER A 176 -18.88 4.55 -2.08
N ASN A 177 -19.99 4.28 -2.76
CA ASN A 177 -20.16 4.68 -4.17
C ASN A 177 -20.41 6.18 -4.33
N ASP A 178 -20.59 6.91 -3.22
CA ASP A 178 -20.77 8.36 -3.20
C ASP A 178 -19.45 9.09 -2.92
N PRO A 179 -19.26 10.34 -3.42
CA PRO A 179 -18.07 11.16 -3.17
C PRO A 179 -17.99 11.72 -1.73
N LEU A 180 -17.83 10.80 -0.77
CA LEU A 180 -17.67 11.06 0.66
C LEU A 180 -16.19 11.24 1.04
N PRO A 181 -15.91 11.91 2.18
CA PRO A 181 -14.57 11.97 2.76
C PRO A 181 -13.95 10.60 2.97
N TYR A 182 -12.64 10.51 2.75
CA TYR A 182 -11.85 9.34 3.10
C TYR A 182 -11.66 9.27 4.61
N GLU A 183 -11.74 8.08 5.17
CA GLU A 183 -11.51 7.80 6.59
C GLU A 183 -10.09 7.29 6.81
N GLN A 184 -9.43 7.77 7.85
CA GLN A 184 -8.13 7.25 8.26
C GLN A 184 -8.29 5.87 8.90
N THR A 185 -7.99 4.82 8.14
CA THR A 185 -8.06 3.42 8.61
C THR A 185 -6.74 2.94 9.19
N GLY A 186 -5.63 3.63 8.88
CA GLY A 186 -4.30 3.28 9.36
C GLY A 186 -3.41 4.48 9.65
N LYS A 187 -2.66 4.38 10.75
CA LYS A 187 -1.68 5.37 11.19
C LYS A 187 -0.34 4.69 11.46
N PRO A 188 0.77 5.17 10.88
CA PRO A 188 2.08 4.59 11.10
C PRO A 188 2.60 4.94 12.49
N ILE A 189 3.43 4.07 13.08
CA ILE A 189 4.16 4.40 14.31
C ILE A 189 5.25 5.43 14.01
N ILE A 190 6.01 5.20 12.95
CA ILE A 190 7.00 6.15 12.43
C ILE A 190 6.61 6.44 10.99
N SER A 191 6.27 7.69 10.71
CA SER A 191 5.89 8.15 9.39
C SER A 191 7.07 8.08 8.43
N LEU A 192 6.84 7.54 7.24
CA LEU A 192 7.73 7.66 6.10
C LEU A 192 7.62 9.08 5.55
N LYS A 193 8.76 9.73 5.33
CA LYS A 193 8.83 11.06 4.75
C LYS A 193 9.07 10.98 3.25
N LEU A 194 8.66 12.02 2.52
CA LEU A 194 9.01 12.17 1.11
C LEU A 194 10.53 12.08 0.92
N ASP A 195 11.30 12.80 1.74
CA ASP A 195 12.77 12.80 1.68
C ASP A 195 13.42 11.47 2.05
N ASP A 196 12.66 10.51 2.61
CA ASP A 196 13.16 9.14 2.83
C ASP A 196 13.14 8.30 1.53
N LEU A 197 12.48 8.77 0.45
CA LEU A 197 12.36 8.09 -0.84
C LEU A 197 13.47 8.49 -1.84
N PRO A 198 13.73 7.69 -2.89
CA PRO A 198 14.56 8.09 -4.03
C PRO A 198 14.01 9.33 -4.74
N GLU A 199 14.89 10.21 -5.21
CA GLU A 199 14.54 11.51 -5.83
C GLU A 199 13.47 11.42 -6.92
N HIS A 200 13.59 10.46 -7.85
CA HIS A 200 12.58 10.28 -8.90
C HIS A 200 11.18 9.93 -8.37
N LEU A 201 11.08 9.22 -7.23
CA LEU A 201 9.79 8.95 -6.58
C LEU A 201 9.28 10.15 -5.80
N GLN A 202 10.18 11.01 -5.31
CA GLN A 202 9.78 12.26 -4.67
C GLN A 202 9.05 13.16 -5.67
N ASP A 203 9.59 13.27 -6.88
CA ASP A 203 8.97 14.02 -7.99
C ASP A 203 7.59 13.45 -8.33
N ASP A 204 7.46 12.13 -8.49
CA ASP A 204 6.20 11.50 -8.86
C ASP A 204 5.12 11.65 -7.77
N ILE A 205 5.47 11.47 -6.50
CA ILE A 205 4.49 11.49 -5.40
C ILE A 205 4.11 12.92 -4.99
N SER A 206 5.03 13.88 -5.11
CA SER A 206 4.80 15.28 -4.69
C SER A 206 3.79 16.04 -5.55
N TRP A 207 3.35 15.49 -6.69
CA TRP A 207 2.26 16.08 -7.49
C TRP A 207 0.93 16.18 -6.73
N ASN A 208 0.74 15.36 -5.69
CA ASN A 208 -0.43 15.40 -4.82
C ASN A 208 -0.04 15.93 -3.44
N TRP A 209 0.27 17.22 -3.36
CA TRP A 209 0.71 17.86 -2.12
C TRP A 209 -0.43 18.62 -1.44
N PHE A 210 -0.70 18.30 -0.18
CA PHE A 210 -1.64 19.06 0.64
C PHE A 210 -0.93 20.16 1.45
N ASP A 211 -1.17 21.42 1.10
CA ASP A 211 -0.50 22.57 1.73
C ASP A 211 -0.91 22.80 3.19
N ASP A 212 -2.15 22.49 3.54
CA ASP A 212 -2.75 22.85 4.84
C ASP A 212 -3.14 21.62 5.71
N VAL A 213 -3.10 20.42 5.13
CA VAL A 213 -3.44 19.16 5.79
C VAL A 213 -2.21 18.55 6.49
N SER A 214 -2.43 17.97 7.66
CA SER A 214 -1.46 17.09 8.36
C SER A 214 -2.17 15.78 8.65
N PHE A 215 -1.67 14.67 8.11
CA PHE A 215 -2.28 13.34 8.24
C PHE A 215 -2.30 12.87 9.70
N ASN A 216 -1.36 13.36 10.51
CA ASN A 216 -1.32 13.08 11.94
C ASN A 216 -2.54 13.57 12.71
N ASP A 217 -3.16 14.66 12.24
CA ASP A 217 -4.16 15.43 12.97
C ASP A 217 -5.57 15.27 12.36
N ARG A 218 -5.68 14.60 11.21
CA ARG A 218 -6.92 14.49 10.42
C ARG A 218 -7.35 13.04 10.28
N LYS A 219 -8.47 12.70 10.92
CA LYS A 219 -9.13 11.39 10.76
C LYS A 219 -9.94 11.28 9.47
N LYS A 220 -10.40 12.41 8.93
CA LYS A 220 -11.11 12.47 7.65
C LYS A 220 -10.45 13.48 6.75
N ILE A 221 -10.37 13.16 5.47
CA ILE A 221 -9.89 14.06 4.42
C ILE A 221 -10.81 13.93 3.24
N GLN A 222 -11.28 15.06 2.71
CA GLN A 222 -11.94 15.10 1.43
C GLN A 222 -11.02 15.80 0.41
N PRO A 223 -10.34 15.05 -0.49
CA PRO A 223 -9.29 15.58 -1.35
C PRO A 223 -9.71 16.78 -2.20
N ILE A 224 -10.96 16.76 -2.69
CA ILE A 224 -11.55 17.85 -3.49
C ILE A 224 -11.64 19.19 -2.74
N GLU A 225 -11.50 19.23 -1.42
CA GLU A 225 -11.37 20.50 -0.67
C GLU A 225 -10.01 21.18 -0.92
N HIS A 226 -8.99 20.40 -1.24
CA HIS A 226 -7.59 20.84 -1.24
C HIS A 226 -6.92 20.74 -2.62
N LEU A 227 -7.42 19.85 -3.48
CA LEU A 227 -6.81 19.52 -4.76
C LEU A 227 -7.86 19.48 -5.87
N PRO A 228 -7.47 19.81 -7.12
CA PRO A 228 -8.27 19.50 -8.30
C PRO A 228 -8.44 17.98 -8.46
N CYS A 229 -9.67 17.51 -8.28
CA CYS A 229 -10.02 16.09 -8.30
C CYS A 229 -11.02 15.74 -9.40
N ARG A 230 -11.21 14.44 -9.63
CA ARG A 230 -12.36 13.85 -10.33
C ARG A 230 -13.13 12.96 -9.36
N THR A 231 -14.43 12.86 -9.56
CA THR A 231 -15.33 11.94 -8.86
C THR A 231 -16.00 11.01 -9.89
N TRP A 232 -16.58 9.90 -9.41
CA TRP A 232 -17.37 9.02 -10.28
C TRP A 232 -18.46 9.79 -11.00
N LYS A 233 -18.67 9.45 -12.28
CA LYS A 233 -19.64 10.09 -13.19
C LYS A 233 -19.50 11.62 -13.35
N ASN A 234 -18.39 12.22 -12.92
CA ASN A 234 -18.27 13.68 -12.77
C ASN A 234 -19.46 14.25 -11.99
N ASP A 235 -19.77 13.61 -10.86
CA ASP A 235 -20.88 14.01 -10.03
C ASP A 235 -20.80 15.50 -9.71
N LYS A 236 -21.93 16.18 -9.88
CA LYS A 236 -22.05 17.62 -9.64
C LYS A 236 -22.08 17.96 -8.14
N TRP A 237 -21.82 16.99 -7.28
CA TRP A 237 -21.91 17.13 -5.84
C TRP A 237 -20.87 16.27 -5.13
N TRP A 238 -20.56 16.62 -3.89
CA TRP A 238 -19.65 15.90 -3.00
C TRP A 238 -19.97 16.23 -1.55
N VAL A 239 -19.41 15.49 -0.60
CA VAL A 239 -19.58 15.76 0.84
C VAL A 239 -18.26 16.24 1.42
N ASP A 240 -18.26 17.40 2.07
CA ASP A 240 -17.07 17.95 2.71
C ASP A 240 -16.67 17.19 3.99
N SER A 241 -15.48 17.49 4.52
CA SER A 241 -14.98 16.82 5.74
C SER A 241 -15.86 17.06 6.98
N GLU A 242 -16.79 18.03 6.94
CA GLU A 242 -17.77 18.30 8.00
C GLU A 242 -19.09 17.55 7.82
N GLY A 243 -19.28 16.88 6.68
CA GLY A 243 -20.49 16.11 6.35
C GLY A 243 -21.55 16.90 5.58
N ASN A 244 -21.23 18.10 5.08
CA ASN A 244 -22.17 18.89 4.30
C ASN A 244 -22.08 18.54 2.81
N LYS A 245 -23.23 18.37 2.16
CA LYS A 245 -23.31 18.25 0.71
C LYS A 245 -22.97 19.59 0.05
N ARG A 246 -22.06 19.55 -0.91
CA ARG A 246 -21.63 20.66 -1.77
C ARG A 246 -22.07 20.39 -3.20
N GLU A 247 -22.32 21.45 -3.96
CA GLU A 247 -22.57 21.39 -5.40
C GLU A 247 -21.43 22.09 -6.16
N GLY A 248 -21.12 21.57 -7.35
CA GLY A 248 -20.02 22.06 -8.18
C GLY A 248 -18.64 21.63 -7.68
N HIS A 249 -17.64 21.78 -8.55
CA HIS A 249 -16.25 21.53 -8.20
C HIS A 249 -15.60 22.86 -7.80
N PRO A 250 -14.88 22.95 -6.68
CA PRO A 250 -14.19 24.18 -6.30
C PRO A 250 -13.09 24.61 -7.31
N TYR A 251 -12.74 23.73 -8.24
CA TYR A 251 -11.65 23.89 -9.21
C TYR A 251 -12.12 23.78 -10.68
N GLN A 252 -13.42 23.95 -10.96
CA GLN A 252 -13.99 24.00 -12.32
C GLN A 252 -14.14 25.44 -12.84
#